data_AF-A0A0T6W412-F1
#
_entry.id   AF-A0A0T6W412-F1
#
_cell.length_a   1.000
_cell.length_b   1.000
_cell.length_c   1.000
_cell.angle_alpha   90.00
_cell.angle_beta   90.00
_cell.angle_gamma   90.00
#
_symmetry.space_group_name_H-M   'P 1'
#
loop_
_entity.id
_entity.type
_entity.pdbx_description
1 polymer ?
#
loop_
_entity_poly.entity_id
_entity_poly.type
_entity_poly.pdbx_seq_one_letter_code
_entity_poly.pdbx_strand_id
1 'polypeptide(L)'
;MGSTSVPDPQRPTIINLVIENTGKGVAHDVRFDCARDIPARAFGFENAAVPESMKDGPLINGIPSFGPGERRIITWGQYGGLKAGLGDEVLDISAVYFSSPPLRVKKQKHRTTSRVDIRSFEGTDASDRNWEKKQAEQMEKIAKALTFLTDRGEGALKVTITPSDNHDEKI
;
A
#
# COMPACT_ATOMS: atom_id res chain seq x y z
N MET A 1 -20.71 -20.01 34.28
CA MET A 1 -21.14 -19.49 32.98
C MET A 1 -19.89 -19.10 32.21
N GLY A 2 -19.46 -19.92 31.25
CA GLY A 2 -18.31 -19.60 30.40
C GLY A 2 -18.79 -18.92 29.13
N SER A 3 -18.39 -17.68 28.88
CA SER A 3 -18.56 -17.05 27.57
C SER A 3 -17.43 -17.53 26.66
N THR A 4 -17.71 -18.52 25.80
CA THR A 4 -16.82 -18.86 24.70
C THR A 4 -16.94 -17.80 23.62
N SER A 5 -15.97 -16.90 23.53
CA SER A 5 -15.81 -16.01 22.37
C SER A 5 -15.33 -16.87 21.19
N VAL A 6 -16.18 -17.05 20.20
CA VAL A 6 -15.82 -17.69 18.92
C VAL A 6 -15.17 -16.61 18.03
N PRO A 7 -13.99 -16.84 17.44
CA PRO A 7 -13.46 -15.93 16.42
C PRO A 7 -14.41 -15.92 15.22
N ASP A 8 -14.93 -14.76 14.84
CA ASP A 8 -15.71 -14.57 13.62
C ASP A 8 -14.76 -14.58 12.41
N PRO A 9 -14.82 -15.61 11.53
CA PRO A 9 -13.95 -15.72 10.36
C PRO A 9 -14.41 -14.83 9.19
N GLN A 10 -15.51 -14.08 9.31
CA GLN A 10 -15.99 -13.15 8.29
C GLN A 10 -15.62 -11.70 8.58
N ARG A 11 -14.45 -11.45 9.18
CA ARG A 11 -13.99 -10.05 9.30
C ARG A 11 -13.75 -9.50 7.89
N PRO A 12 -14.49 -8.48 7.44
CA PRO A 12 -14.29 -7.93 6.12
C PRO A 12 -12.85 -7.41 6.00
N THR A 13 -12.09 -8.02 5.10
CA THR A 13 -10.78 -7.50 4.74
C THR A 13 -10.97 -6.17 4.03
N ILE A 14 -10.42 -5.10 4.61
CA ILE A 14 -10.31 -3.81 3.93
C ILE A 14 -9.06 -3.85 3.04
N ILE A 15 -9.26 -3.60 1.75
CA ILE A 15 -8.20 -3.41 0.78
C ILE A 15 -7.89 -1.91 0.73
N ASN A 16 -6.63 -1.57 0.97
CA ASN A 16 -6.12 -0.21 0.84
C ASN A 16 -5.36 -0.06 -0.48
N LEU A 17 -5.53 1.08 -1.14
CA LEU A 17 -4.67 1.49 -2.23
C LEU A 17 -3.56 2.39 -1.68
N VAL A 18 -2.32 1.96 -1.86
CA VAL A 18 -1.14 2.70 -1.38
C VAL A 18 -0.41 3.32 -2.57
N ILE A 19 -0.25 4.63 -2.51
CA ILE A 19 0.58 5.40 -3.43
C ILE A 19 1.85 5.76 -2.66
N GLU A 20 3.02 5.42 -3.19
CA GLU A 20 4.30 5.67 -2.53
C GLU A 20 5.32 6.22 -3.53
N ASN A 21 6.10 7.21 -3.10
CA ASN A 21 7.30 7.59 -3.83
C ASN A 21 8.47 6.71 -3.38
N THR A 22 8.73 5.66 -4.15
CA THR A 22 9.85 4.73 -3.91
C THR A 22 11.20 5.25 -4.44
N GLY A 23 11.21 6.42 -5.07
CA GLY A 23 12.41 7.07 -5.56
C GLY A 23 13.20 7.80 -4.47
N LYS A 24 14.46 8.15 -4.77
CA LYS A 24 15.35 8.88 -3.84
C LYS A 24 15.16 10.40 -3.85
N GLY A 25 14.29 10.93 -4.70
CA GLY A 25 14.09 12.37 -4.90
C GLY A 25 12.62 12.75 -4.87
N VAL A 26 12.36 14.05 -4.72
CA VAL A 26 11.00 14.58 -4.73
C VAL A 26 10.39 14.43 -6.13
N ALA A 27 9.19 13.86 -6.19
CA ALA A 27 8.36 13.86 -7.38
C ALA A 27 7.44 15.08 -7.33
N HIS A 28 7.45 15.89 -8.38
CA HIS A 28 6.67 17.11 -8.50
C HIS A 28 5.53 16.94 -9.50
N ASP A 29 4.40 17.61 -9.23
CA ASP A 29 3.20 17.63 -10.10
C ASP A 29 2.82 16.21 -10.53
N VAL A 30 2.66 15.33 -9.54
CA VAL A 30 2.28 13.94 -9.78
C VAL A 30 0.81 13.90 -10.16
N ARG A 31 0.52 13.34 -11.33
CA ARG A 31 -0.83 13.12 -11.85
C ARG A 31 -1.01 11.66 -12.20
N PHE A 32 -2.25 11.19 -12.16
CA PHE A 32 -2.59 9.82 -12.46
C PHE A 32 -3.55 9.76 -13.62
N ASP A 33 -3.31 8.81 -14.52
CA ASP A 33 -4.16 8.50 -15.65
C ASP A 33 -4.62 7.03 -15.51
N CYS A 34 -5.90 6.79 -15.73
CA CYS A 34 -6.46 5.46 -15.77
C CYS A 34 -7.42 5.35 -16.97
N ALA A 35 -7.41 4.20 -17.65
CA ALA A 35 -8.28 3.98 -18.81
C ALA A 35 -9.75 3.72 -18.42
N ARG A 36 -10.00 3.41 -17.15
CA ARG A 36 -11.32 3.10 -16.59
C ARG A 36 -11.52 3.85 -15.29
N ASP A 37 -12.78 3.95 -14.88
CA ASP A 37 -13.13 4.55 -13.60
C ASP A 37 -12.58 3.73 -12.43
N ILE A 38 -12.09 4.44 -11.43
CA ILE A 38 -11.58 3.84 -10.19
C ILE A 38 -12.74 3.84 -9.19
N PRO A 39 -13.17 2.68 -8.66
CA PRO A 39 -14.21 2.63 -7.64
C PRO A 39 -13.85 3.42 -6.37
N ALA A 40 -14.83 4.12 -5.81
CA ALA A 40 -14.72 4.81 -4.54
C ALA A 40 -15.41 4.02 -3.43
N ARG A 41 -14.74 3.83 -2.29
CA ARG A 41 -15.35 3.26 -1.06
C ARG A 41 -16.16 2.00 -1.37
N ALA A 42 -15.56 1.07 -2.11
CA ALA A 42 -16.21 -0.09 -2.68
C ALA A 42 -16.42 -1.18 -1.62
N PHE A 43 -17.37 -0.95 -0.72
CA PHE A 43 -17.70 -1.85 0.39
C PHE A 43 -18.84 -2.79 -0.01
N GLY A 44 -18.77 -4.02 0.50
CA GLY A 44 -19.77 -5.05 0.24
C GLY A 44 -19.18 -6.45 0.14
N PHE A 45 -20.06 -7.43 0.35
CA PHE A 45 -19.75 -8.86 0.34
C PHE A 45 -20.29 -9.50 -0.96
N GLU A 46 -20.81 -10.72 -0.89
CA GLU A 46 -21.48 -11.37 -2.01
C GLU A 46 -22.71 -10.53 -2.46
N ASN A 47 -22.83 -10.29 -3.77
CA ASN A 47 -23.83 -9.42 -4.39
C ASN A 47 -23.76 -7.93 -3.99
N ALA A 48 -22.56 -7.42 -3.71
CA ALA A 48 -22.35 -5.98 -3.50
C ALA A 48 -22.89 -5.15 -4.68
N ALA A 49 -23.46 -3.99 -4.36
CA ALA A 49 -23.84 -3.01 -5.38
C ALA A 49 -22.60 -2.49 -6.11
N VAL A 50 -22.77 -2.09 -7.38
CA VAL A 50 -21.70 -1.45 -8.14
C VAL A 50 -21.37 -0.10 -7.46
N PRO A 51 -20.13 0.09 -7.00
CA PRO A 51 -19.71 1.32 -6.34
C PRO A 51 -19.65 2.51 -7.30
N GLU A 52 -19.80 3.72 -6.76
CA GLU A 52 -19.57 4.94 -7.53
C GLU A 52 -18.10 5.11 -7.92
N SER A 53 -17.85 5.83 -9.00
CA SER A 53 -16.51 6.26 -9.41
C SER A 53 -15.91 7.27 -8.42
N MET A 54 -14.59 7.21 -8.24
CA MET A 54 -13.80 8.13 -7.41
C MET A 54 -13.77 9.53 -8.01
N LYS A 55 -14.16 10.51 -7.20
CA LYS A 55 -14.29 11.93 -7.60
C LYS A 55 -13.29 12.83 -6.90
N ASP A 56 -12.59 12.33 -5.88
CA ASP A 56 -11.66 13.08 -5.05
C ASP A 56 -10.46 12.22 -4.61
N GLY A 57 -9.53 12.85 -3.89
CA GLY A 57 -8.32 12.21 -3.41
C GLY A 57 -7.13 12.32 -4.37
N PRO A 58 -5.97 11.74 -3.99
CA PRO A 58 -4.71 11.97 -4.70
C PRO A 58 -4.65 11.36 -6.10
N LEU A 59 -5.45 10.33 -6.39
CA LEU A 59 -5.56 9.77 -7.75
C LEU A 59 -6.30 10.71 -8.71
N ILE A 60 -7.22 11.53 -8.20
CA ILE A 60 -8.04 12.45 -9.02
C ILE A 60 -7.42 13.84 -9.05
N ASN A 61 -7.02 14.36 -7.88
CA ASN A 61 -6.50 15.72 -7.72
C ASN A 61 -4.98 15.81 -7.94
N GLY A 62 -4.29 14.68 -8.00
CA GLY A 62 -2.83 14.62 -8.06
C GLY A 62 -2.15 14.96 -6.72
N ILE A 63 -0.81 14.98 -6.74
CA ILE A 63 0.03 15.31 -5.59
C ILE A 63 1.05 16.37 -6.03
N PRO A 64 0.96 17.61 -5.52
CA PRO A 64 1.83 18.71 -5.98
C PRO A 64 3.33 18.46 -5.73
N SER A 65 3.66 17.89 -4.58
CA SER A 65 5.01 17.52 -4.18
C SER A 65 4.94 16.26 -3.35
N PHE A 66 5.75 15.27 -3.71
CA PHE A 66 5.72 13.95 -3.11
C PHE A 66 7.15 13.52 -2.76
N GLY A 67 7.48 13.60 -1.48
CA GLY A 67 8.83 13.39 -0.97
C GLY A 67 9.27 11.92 -1.04
N PRO A 68 10.59 11.64 -0.99
CA PRO A 68 11.10 10.27 -0.93
C PRO A 68 10.52 9.49 0.26
N GLY A 69 9.99 8.29 0.02
CA GLY A 69 9.38 7.44 1.06
C GLY A 69 8.02 7.92 1.56
N GLU A 70 7.51 9.05 1.04
CA GLU A 70 6.20 9.55 1.40
C GLU A 70 5.10 8.65 0.81
N ARG A 71 3.99 8.50 1.55
CA ARG A 71 2.88 7.61 1.18
C ARG A 71 1.53 8.32 1.28
N ARG A 72 0.59 7.89 0.45
CA ARG A 72 -0.85 8.15 0.58
C ARG A 72 -1.56 6.82 0.62
N ILE A 73 -2.32 6.60 1.68
CA ILE A 73 -3.08 5.37 1.89
C ILE A 73 -4.55 5.74 1.72
N ILE A 74 -5.20 5.15 0.73
CA ILE A 74 -6.63 5.30 0.48
C ILE A 74 -7.31 4.01 0.93
N THR A 75 -8.28 4.12 1.84
CA THR A 75 -9.20 3.01 2.11
C THR A 75 -10.08 2.79 0.89
N TRP A 76 -9.78 1.74 0.13
CA TRP A 76 -10.37 1.55 -1.20
C TRP A 76 -11.71 0.83 -1.13
N GLY A 77 -11.77 -0.26 -0.36
CA GLY A 77 -13.01 -1.02 -0.21
C GLY A 77 -12.78 -2.41 0.37
N GLN A 78 -13.73 -3.30 0.14
CA GLN A 78 -13.65 -4.74 0.43
C GLN A 78 -13.60 -5.50 -0.90
N TYR A 79 -13.10 -6.74 -0.87
CA TYR A 79 -12.98 -7.56 -2.07
C TYR A 79 -14.29 -7.67 -2.86
N GLY A 80 -15.42 -7.97 -2.20
CA GLY A 80 -16.72 -8.10 -2.86
C GLY A 80 -17.18 -6.83 -3.58
N GLY A 81 -17.10 -5.68 -2.91
CA GLY A 81 -17.43 -4.39 -3.51
C GLY A 81 -16.48 -3.99 -4.64
N LEU A 82 -15.17 -4.25 -4.51
CA LEU A 82 -14.19 -3.99 -5.56
C LEU A 82 -14.40 -4.89 -6.78
N LYS A 83 -14.74 -6.16 -6.58
CA LYS A 83 -15.11 -7.10 -7.65
C LYS A 83 -16.37 -6.65 -8.38
N ALA A 84 -17.36 -6.12 -7.67
CA ALA A 84 -18.56 -5.55 -8.29
C ALA A 84 -18.25 -4.31 -9.16
N GLY A 85 -17.28 -3.48 -8.77
CA GLY A 85 -16.90 -2.26 -9.50
C GLY A 85 -15.92 -2.47 -10.66
N LEU A 86 -14.94 -3.35 -10.50
CA LEU A 86 -13.89 -3.59 -11.50
C LEU A 86 -14.16 -4.79 -12.40
N GLY A 87 -15.11 -5.65 -11.98
CA GLY A 87 -15.32 -6.96 -12.55
C GLY A 87 -14.09 -7.84 -12.37
N ASP A 88 -13.72 -8.47 -13.47
CA ASP A 88 -12.65 -9.48 -13.55
C ASP A 88 -11.36 -8.96 -14.18
N GLU A 89 -11.29 -7.65 -14.42
CA GLU A 89 -10.21 -7.01 -15.17
C GLU A 89 -9.20 -6.31 -14.27
N VAL A 90 -7.94 -6.30 -14.71
CA VAL A 90 -6.84 -5.57 -14.07
C VAL A 90 -7.00 -4.07 -14.30
N LEU A 91 -6.73 -3.28 -13.27
CA LEU A 91 -6.75 -1.82 -13.34
C LEU A 91 -5.32 -1.28 -13.50
N ASP A 92 -5.03 -0.69 -14.65
CA ASP A 92 -3.75 -0.03 -14.91
C ASP A 92 -3.81 1.45 -14.52
N ILE A 93 -2.97 1.85 -13.56
CA ILE A 93 -2.85 3.24 -13.10
C ILE A 93 -1.47 3.77 -13.50
N SER A 94 -1.44 4.77 -14.37
CA SER A 94 -0.22 5.44 -14.80
C SER A 94 0.00 6.73 -14.02
N ALA A 95 1.11 6.84 -13.30
CA ALA A 95 1.58 8.09 -12.71
C ALA A 95 2.50 8.84 -13.70
N VAL A 96 2.27 10.14 -13.86
CA VAL A 96 3.12 11.08 -14.61
C VAL A 96 3.62 12.14 -13.65
N TYR A 97 4.93 12.38 -13.62
CA TYR A 97 5.54 13.31 -12.65
C TYR A 97 6.88 13.86 -13.16
N PHE A 98 7.42 14.83 -12.42
CA PHE A 98 8.71 15.44 -12.72
C PHE A 98 9.71 15.28 -11.58
N SER A 99 10.99 15.06 -11.92
CA SER A 99 12.09 15.12 -10.96
C SER A 99 13.04 16.27 -11.29
N SER A 100 13.69 16.84 -10.27
CA SER A 100 14.71 17.89 -10.42
C SER A 100 16.07 17.43 -9.85
N PRO A 101 16.88 16.67 -10.61
CA PRO A 101 18.18 16.19 -10.13
C PRO A 101 19.17 17.34 -9.89
N PRO A 102 20.04 17.28 -8.86
CA PRO A 102 20.92 18.39 -8.47
C PRO A 102 21.95 18.81 -9.53
N LEU A 103 22.17 18.00 -10.57
CA LEU A 103 23.11 18.27 -11.67
C LEU A 103 22.41 18.57 -13.01
N ARG A 104 21.08 18.72 -13.04
CA ARG A 104 20.33 19.02 -14.27
C ARG A 104 19.51 20.30 -14.12
N VAL A 105 19.70 21.23 -15.05
CA VAL A 105 18.97 22.51 -15.11
C VAL A 105 17.49 22.32 -15.48
N LYS A 106 17.17 21.26 -16.24
CA LYS A 106 15.80 20.96 -16.68
C LYS A 106 15.18 19.86 -15.82
N LYS A 107 13.90 20.04 -15.48
CA LYS A 107 13.05 18.99 -14.90
C LYS A 107 12.95 17.83 -15.89
N GLN A 108 13.08 16.61 -15.39
CA GLN A 108 12.89 15.40 -16.18
C GLN A 108 11.47 14.88 -15.95
N LYS A 109 10.73 14.64 -17.02
CA LYS A 109 9.40 14.01 -16.98
C LYS A 109 9.54 12.49 -16.92
N HIS A 110 8.71 11.85 -16.13
CA HIS A 110 8.64 10.41 -15.96
C HIS A 110 7.20 9.92 -16.12
N ARG A 111 7.07 8.65 -16.49
CA ARG A 111 5.80 7.91 -16.50
C ARG A 111 6.03 6.52 -15.94
N THR A 112 5.18 6.09 -15.02
CA THR A 112 5.24 4.76 -14.40
C THR A 112 3.85 4.17 -14.35
N THR A 113 3.66 2.92 -14.78
CA THR A 113 2.36 2.24 -14.73
C THR A 113 2.39 1.13 -13.69
N SER A 114 1.40 1.15 -12.80
CA SER A 114 1.16 0.09 -11.82
C SER A 114 -0.08 -0.70 -12.22
N ARG A 115 0.00 -2.03 -12.13
CA ARG A 115 -1.11 -2.93 -12.45
C ARG A 115 -1.74 -3.42 -11.17
N VAL A 116 -3.02 -3.13 -10.96
CA VAL A 116 -3.76 -3.49 -9.76
C VAL A 116 -4.74 -4.61 -10.10
N ASP A 117 -4.43 -5.82 -9.65
CA ASP A 117 -5.27 -7.01 -9.84
C ASP A 117 -5.90 -7.41 -8.51
N ILE A 118 -7.20 -7.13 -8.35
CA ILE A 118 -7.93 -7.48 -7.14
C ILE A 118 -8.13 -9.00 -6.98
N ARG A 119 -8.06 -9.80 -8.06
CA ARG A 119 -8.19 -11.25 -8.01
C ARG A 119 -7.02 -11.92 -7.28
N SER A 120 -5.87 -11.26 -7.22
CA SER A 120 -4.75 -11.72 -6.38
C SER A 120 -5.10 -11.84 -4.90
N PHE A 121 -6.20 -11.20 -4.46
CA PHE A 121 -6.73 -11.30 -3.10
C PHE A 121 -7.87 -12.35 -2.96
N GLU A 122 -8.31 -12.99 -4.05
CA GLU A 122 -9.35 -14.03 -4.01
C GLU A 122 -8.86 -15.25 -3.21
N GLY A 123 -9.65 -15.70 -2.24
CA GLY A 123 -9.28 -16.81 -1.36
C GLY A 123 -8.16 -16.48 -0.36
N THR A 124 -7.67 -15.23 -0.32
CA THR A 124 -6.74 -14.77 0.71
C THR A 124 -7.50 -14.17 1.89
N ASP A 125 -7.28 -14.70 3.08
CA ASP A 125 -7.75 -14.10 4.31
C ASP A 125 -6.79 -12.98 4.70
N ALA A 126 -7.07 -11.76 4.24
CA ALA A 126 -6.28 -10.59 4.61
C ALA A 126 -6.71 -10.00 5.97
N SER A 127 -7.48 -10.77 6.77
CA SER A 127 -7.70 -10.53 8.19
C SER A 127 -6.72 -11.28 9.10
N ASP A 128 -5.82 -12.09 8.53
CA ASP A 128 -4.84 -12.83 9.29
C ASP A 128 -3.89 -11.82 9.97
N ARG A 129 -4.09 -11.55 11.27
CA ARG A 129 -3.12 -10.82 12.14
C ARG A 129 -1.73 -11.48 12.10
N ASN A 130 -1.67 -12.71 11.59
CA ASN A 130 -0.46 -13.45 11.29
C ASN A 130 0.26 -12.95 10.02
N TRP A 131 -0.31 -12.08 9.18
CA TRP A 131 0.41 -11.47 8.05
C TRP A 131 1.47 -10.49 8.54
N GLU A 132 1.16 -9.63 9.52
CA GLU A 132 2.18 -8.78 10.14
C GLU A 132 3.26 -9.62 10.84
N LYS A 133 2.86 -10.71 11.50
CA LYS A 133 3.80 -11.65 12.11
C LYS A 133 4.64 -12.42 11.08
N LYS A 134 4.04 -12.90 9.99
CA LYS A 134 4.73 -13.58 8.87
C LYS A 134 5.65 -12.61 8.14
N GLN A 135 5.24 -11.36 7.95
CA GLN A 135 6.07 -10.30 7.37
C GLN A 135 7.23 -9.93 8.30
N ALA A 136 6.98 -9.83 9.60
CA ALA A 136 8.03 -9.64 10.60
C ALA A 136 9.00 -10.84 10.64
N GLU A 137 8.50 -12.08 10.58
CA GLU A 137 9.32 -13.29 10.51
C GLU A 137 10.10 -13.39 9.19
N GLN A 138 9.51 -12.97 8.07
CA GLN A 138 10.21 -12.91 6.79
C GLN A 138 11.25 -11.79 6.76
N MET A 139 10.94 -10.61 7.33
CA MET A 139 11.90 -9.53 7.56
C MET A 139 13.01 -9.97 8.50
N GLU A 140 12.71 -10.74 9.54
CA GLU A 140 13.70 -11.30 10.47
C GLU A 140 14.58 -12.33 9.76
N LYS A 141 14.02 -13.18 8.90
CA LYS A 141 14.79 -14.12 8.06
C LYS A 141 15.68 -13.38 7.08
N ILE A 142 15.18 -12.33 6.44
CA ILE A 142 15.95 -11.47 5.54
C ILE A 142 17.05 -10.74 6.31
N ALA A 143 16.75 -10.19 7.49
CA ALA A 143 17.72 -9.53 8.35
C ALA A 143 18.81 -10.50 8.80
N LYS A 144 18.45 -11.71 9.26
CA LYS A 144 19.41 -12.77 9.62
C LYS A 144 20.27 -13.19 8.43
N ALA A 145 19.69 -13.32 7.24
CA ALA A 145 20.44 -13.62 6.01
C ALA A 145 21.39 -12.47 5.65
N LEU A 146 20.96 -11.21 5.81
CA LEU A 146 21.79 -10.03 5.60
C LEU A 146 22.92 -9.97 6.62
N THR A 147 22.65 -10.23 7.90
CA THR A 147 23.63 -10.29 8.98
C THR A 147 24.66 -11.38 8.70
N PHE A 148 24.23 -12.58 8.31
CA PHE A 148 25.12 -13.68 7.92
C PHE A 148 26.00 -13.34 6.70
N LEU A 149 25.45 -12.58 5.73
CA LEU A 149 26.22 -12.10 4.58
C LEU A 149 27.22 -11.00 4.95
N THR A 150 26.87 -10.10 5.87
CA THR A 150 27.77 -9.07 6.38
C THR A 150 28.82 -9.62 7.34
N ASP A 151 28.55 -10.73 8.04
CA ASP A 151 29.52 -11.40 8.94
C ASP A 151 30.67 -12.06 8.16
N ARG A 152 30.46 -12.32 6.86
CA ARG A 152 31.52 -12.78 5.92
C ARG A 152 32.28 -11.64 5.24
N GLY A 153 31.90 -10.38 5.47
CA GLY A 153 32.54 -9.21 4.92
C GLY A 153 32.88 -8.22 6.02
N GLU A 154 34.08 -8.32 6.59
CA GLU A 154 34.63 -7.27 7.46
C GLU A 154 34.52 -5.90 6.76
N GLY A 155 33.65 -5.02 7.26
CA GLY A 155 33.52 -3.67 6.72
C GLY A 155 32.24 -2.93 7.08
N ALA A 156 32.15 -2.48 8.34
CA ALA A 156 31.42 -1.30 8.82
C ALA A 156 29.96 -1.09 8.36
N LEU A 157 28.99 -1.35 9.23
CA LEU A 157 27.82 -0.47 9.47
C LEU A 157 26.98 -0.96 10.66
N LYS A 158 26.71 -0.05 11.60
CA LYS A 158 25.91 -0.27 12.80
C LYS A 158 24.48 0.17 12.54
N VAL A 159 23.49 -0.70 12.78
CA VAL A 159 22.06 -0.39 12.70
C VAL A 159 21.42 -0.66 14.05
N THR A 160 20.81 0.36 14.65
CA THR A 160 20.06 0.26 15.92
C THR A 160 18.57 0.47 15.63
N ILE A 161 17.71 -0.39 16.17
CA ILE A 161 16.25 -0.23 16.16
C ILE A 161 15.80 0.08 17.59
N THR A 162 15.11 1.20 17.78
CA THR A 162 14.43 1.52 19.05
C THR A 162 12.91 1.46 18.82
N PRO A 163 12.18 0.54 19.46
CA PRO A 163 10.72 0.59 19.50
C PRO A 163 10.25 1.75 20.38
N SER A 164 9.29 2.54 19.92
CA SER A 164 8.59 3.53 20.75
C SER A 164 7.19 2.99 21.05
N ASP A 165 7.03 2.37 22.21
CA ASP A 165 5.72 2.05 22.79
C ASP A 165 5.21 3.29 23.54
N ASN A 166 4.12 3.90 23.08
CA ASN A 166 3.36 4.81 23.93
C ASN A 166 2.42 3.97 24.81
N HIS A 167 2.87 3.73 26.04
CA HIS A 167 2.01 3.33 27.16
C HIS A 167 1.42 4.62 27.75
N ASP A 168 0.13 4.88 27.53
CA ASP A 168 -0.62 5.81 28.37
C ASP A 168 -1.10 5.06 29.62
N GLU A 169 -0.45 5.31 30.74
CA GLU A 169 -0.92 4.96 32.07
C GLU A 169 -1.62 6.17 32.71
N LYS A 170 -2.83 5.92 33.22
CA LYS A 170 -3.56 6.58 34.32
C LYS A 170 -4.06 8.02 34.17
N ILE A 171 -5.38 8.15 34.34
CA ILE A 171 -5.95 8.63 35.62
C ILE A 171 -7.01 7.63 36.09
#